data_AF-A0A318K7T2-F1
#
_entry.id   AF-A0A318K7T2-F1
#
_cell.length_a   1.000
_cell.length_b   1.000
_cell.length_c   1.000
_cell.angle_alpha   90.00
_cell.angle_beta   90.00
_cell.angle_gamma   90.00
#
_symmetry.space_group_name_H-M   'P 1'
#
loop_
_entity.id
_entity.type
_entity.pdbx_description
1 polymer ?
#
loop_
_entity_poly.entity_id
_entity_poly.type
_entity_poly.pdbx_seq_one_letter_code
_entity_poly.pdbx_strand_id
1 'polypeptide(L)'
;MRTRISRPADNTDYGPKLWCQILKEQLHVTEAEFWDCAKNGVRPERTAGTVAIPAKEPIPLGVVEKLLRLVHLTPDEIEAMTPEQAIARLNQFWSENS
;
A
#
# COMPACT_ATOMS: atom_id res chain seq x y z
N MET A 1 -6.75 -19.62 0.35
CA MET A 1 -5.31 -19.40 0.05
C MET A 1 -4.49 -20.44 0.81
N ARG A 2 -3.55 -21.12 0.16
CA ARG A 2 -2.65 -22.14 0.76
C ARG A 2 -1.22 -21.71 0.43
N THR A 3 -0.41 -21.36 1.43
CA THR A 3 1.01 -21.02 1.23
C THR A 3 1.88 -22.25 1.50
N ARG A 4 3.08 -22.26 0.94
CA ARG A 4 4.06 -23.39 0.92
C ARG A 4 4.49 -23.91 2.30
N ILE A 5 4.00 -23.31 3.39
CA ILE A 5 4.34 -23.61 4.79
C ILE A 5 3.28 -24.52 5.44
N SER A 6 2.19 -24.82 4.74
CA SER A 6 1.10 -25.65 5.27
C SER A 6 1.40 -27.16 5.21
N ARG A 7 2.39 -27.67 5.96
CA ARG A 7 2.52 -29.13 6.27
C ARG A 7 3.20 -29.38 7.63
N PRO A 8 2.81 -30.45 8.37
CA PRO A 8 2.06 -31.63 7.89
C PRO A 8 0.54 -31.44 7.86
N ALA A 9 -0.13 -32.27 7.05
CA ALA A 9 -1.57 -32.22 6.80
C ALA A 9 -2.45 -32.52 8.02
N ASP A 10 -1.86 -32.98 9.13
CA ASP A 10 -2.55 -33.39 10.35
C ASP A 10 -2.55 -32.32 11.46
N ASN A 11 -1.95 -31.13 11.24
CA ASN A 11 -1.89 -30.04 12.23
C ASN A 11 -1.43 -30.46 13.64
N THR A 12 -0.74 -31.60 13.78
CA THR A 12 -0.52 -32.25 15.09
C THR A 12 0.47 -31.49 15.95
N ASP A 13 1.46 -30.82 15.34
CA ASP A 13 2.23 -29.77 16.01
C ASP A 13 3.01 -28.94 14.97
N TYR A 14 2.95 -27.61 15.11
CA TYR A 14 3.89 -26.72 14.44
C TYR A 14 4.94 -26.38 15.50
N GLY A 15 6.16 -26.91 15.33
CA GLY A 15 7.18 -26.76 16.37
C GLY A 15 7.43 -25.29 16.76
N PRO A 16 7.83 -24.99 18.01
CA PRO A 16 7.98 -23.62 18.52
C PRO A 16 8.83 -22.70 17.64
N LYS A 17 9.83 -23.26 16.94
CA LYS A 17 10.69 -22.53 15.99
C LYS A 17 9.92 -21.97 14.78
N LEU A 18 8.94 -22.71 14.26
CA LEU A 18 8.13 -22.27 13.14
C LEU A 18 7.19 -21.14 13.56
N TRP A 19 6.57 -21.24 14.74
CA TRP A 19 5.76 -20.16 15.31
C TRP A 19 6.58 -18.88 15.49
N CYS A 20 7.77 -18.97 16.08
CA CYS A 20 8.67 -17.82 16.20
C CYS A 20 8.95 -17.17 14.84
N GLN A 21 9.17 -17.97 13.79
CA GLN A 21 9.45 -17.47 12.45
C GLN A 21 8.22 -16.84 11.78
N ILE A 22 7.02 -17.39 11.97
CA ILE A 22 5.78 -16.79 11.45
C ILE A 22 5.50 -15.45 12.13
N LEU A 23 5.58 -15.42 13.47
CA LEU A 23 5.34 -14.22 14.26
C LEU A 23 6.30 -13.09 13.87
N LYS A 24 7.59 -13.42 13.79
CA LYS A 24 8.64 -12.44 13.48
C LYS A 24 8.68 -12.05 12.02
N GLU A 25 8.76 -13.01 11.10
CA GLU A 25 9.14 -12.74 9.70
C GLU A 25 7.92 -12.53 8.77
N GLN A 26 6.72 -12.95 9.17
CA GLN A 26 5.52 -12.80 8.33
C GLN A 26 4.54 -11.79 8.92
N LEU A 27 4.34 -11.84 10.23
CA LEU A 27 3.37 -10.98 10.90
C LEU A 27 3.99 -9.74 11.53
N HIS A 28 5.32 -9.73 11.73
CA HIS A 28 6.07 -8.68 12.42
C HIS A 28 5.45 -8.30 13.77
N VAL A 29 5.08 -9.29 14.58
CA VAL A 29 4.53 -9.09 15.94
C VAL A 29 5.24 -9.98 16.95
N THR A 30 5.22 -9.60 18.21
CA THR A 30 5.61 -10.46 19.33
C THR A 30 4.56 -11.53 19.61
N GLU A 31 4.95 -12.58 20.33
CA GLU A 31 4.03 -13.63 20.76
C GLU A 31 2.93 -13.10 21.69
N ALA A 32 3.26 -12.16 22.58
CA ALA A 32 2.30 -11.53 23.48
C ALA A 32 1.22 -10.76 22.69
N GLU A 33 1.64 -9.92 21.75
CA GLU A 33 0.74 -9.17 20.86
C GLU A 33 -0.15 -10.09 20.01
N PHE A 34 0.41 -11.21 19.53
CA PHE A 34 -0.36 -12.20 18.79
C PHE A 34 -1.46 -12.82 19.65
N TRP A 35 -1.15 -13.29 20.85
CA TRP A 35 -2.15 -13.94 21.71
C TRP A 35 -3.17 -12.96 22.28
N ASP A 36 -2.77 -11.73 22.56
CA ASP A 36 -3.68 -10.67 22.99
C ASP A 36 -4.65 -10.30 21.85
N CYS A 37 -4.17 -10.24 20.62
CA CYS A 37 -5.02 -10.08 19.44
C CYS A 37 -5.95 -11.27 19.22
N ALA A 38 -5.44 -12.50 19.30
CA ALA A 38 -6.20 -13.70 18.99
C ALA A 38 -7.29 -14.01 20.04
N LYS A 39 -7.04 -13.70 21.31
CA LYS A 39 -7.94 -14.03 22.42
C LYS A 39 -8.81 -12.84 22.84
N ASN A 40 -8.25 -11.64 22.83
CA ASN A 40 -8.90 -10.45 23.40
C ASN A 40 -9.26 -9.40 22.34
N GLY A 41 -8.93 -9.64 21.07
CA GLY A 41 -9.23 -8.71 19.98
C GLY A 41 -8.40 -7.43 20.00
N VAL A 42 -7.35 -7.38 20.82
CA VAL A 42 -6.45 -6.21 20.90
C VAL A 42 -5.56 -6.17 19.66
N ARG A 43 -5.78 -5.17 18.80
CA ARG A 43 -5.06 -5.07 17.54
C ARG A 43 -3.59 -4.70 17.79
N PRO A 44 -2.61 -5.46 17.27
CA PRO A 44 -1.20 -5.14 17.43
C PRO A 44 -0.84 -3.91 16.60
N GLU A 45 0.08 -3.09 17.11
CA GLU A 45 0.59 -1.92 16.40
C GLU A 45 1.50 -2.38 15.26
N ARG A 46 1.00 -2.33 14.01
CA ARG A 46 1.75 -2.81 12.82
C ARG A 46 2.51 -1.71 12.07
N THR A 47 2.26 -0.46 12.43
CA THR A 47 2.78 0.72 11.72
C THR A 47 3.04 1.82 12.74
N ALA A 48 4.24 1.84 13.31
CA ALA A 48 4.73 2.98 14.09
C ALA A 48 5.08 4.20 13.22
N GLY A 49 5.02 4.07 11.89
CA GLY A 49 5.11 5.20 10.98
C GLY A 49 3.72 5.69 10.65
N THR A 50 3.34 6.87 11.14
CA THR A 50 2.32 7.68 10.48
C THR A 50 2.76 7.83 9.03
N VAL A 51 2.20 7.04 8.11
CA VAL A 51 2.31 7.32 6.69
C VAL A 51 1.71 8.71 6.56
N ALA A 52 2.56 9.70 6.31
CA ALA A 52 2.11 11.06 6.11
C ALA A 52 1.22 11.02 4.88
N ILE A 53 -0.10 11.06 5.11
CA ILE A 53 -1.05 11.24 4.03
C ILE A 53 -0.73 12.63 3.48
N PRO A 54 -0.30 12.74 2.22
CA PRO A 54 -0.01 14.04 1.65
C PRO A 54 -1.23 14.93 1.82
N ALA A 55 -1.03 16.16 2.32
CA ALA A 55 -2.12 17.11 2.55
C ALA A 55 -2.82 17.54 1.24
N LYS A 56 -2.18 17.24 0.10
CA LYS A 56 -2.65 17.57 -1.23
C LYS A 56 -3.60 16.50 -1.75
N GLU A 57 -4.70 16.95 -2.32
CA GLU A 57 -5.64 16.08 -3.02
C GLU A 57 -4.94 15.38 -4.20
N PRO A 58 -5.06 14.04 -4.32
CA PRO A 58 -4.36 13.29 -5.35
C PRO A 58 -4.95 13.53 -6.74
N ILE A 59 -4.09 13.60 -7.74
CA ILE A 59 -4.50 13.67 -9.14
C ILE A 59 -4.97 12.27 -9.59
N PRO A 60 -6.13 12.15 -10.26
CA PRO A 60 -6.59 10.86 -10.77
C PRO A 60 -5.58 10.19 -11.72
N LEU A 61 -5.32 8.89 -11.54
CA LEU A 61 -4.29 8.16 -12.29
C LEU A 61 -4.44 8.30 -13.82
N GLY A 62 -5.67 8.22 -14.34
CA GLY A 62 -5.92 8.36 -15.77
C GLY A 62 -5.55 9.74 -16.34
N VAL A 63 -5.56 10.79 -15.50
CA VAL A 63 -5.08 12.14 -15.89
C VAL A 63 -3.56 12.14 -15.92
N VAL A 64 -2.90 11.60 -14.89
CA VAL A 64 -1.43 11.47 -14.81
C VAL A 64 -0.88 10.71 -16.01
N GLU A 65 -1.46 9.57 -16.36
CA GLU A 65 -1.03 8.75 -17.50
C GLU A 65 -1.12 9.51 -18.83
N LYS A 66 -2.18 10.30 -19.03
CA LYS A 66 -2.34 11.13 -20.24
C LYS A 66 -1.35 12.28 -20.28
N LEU A 67 -1.09 12.94 -19.14
CA LEU A 67 -0.10 14.02 -19.05
C LEU A 67 1.32 13.52 -19.33
N LEU A 68 1.69 12.32 -18.83
CA LEU A 68 2.98 11.70 -19.12
C LEU A 68 3.11 11.30 -20.60
N ARG A 69 2.08 10.66 -21.17
CA ARG A 69 2.18 10.01 -22.49
C ARG A 69 1.87 10.93 -23.66
N LEU A 70 0.96 11.89 -23.48
CA LEU A 70 0.46 12.76 -24.56
C LEU A 70 1.04 14.16 -24.47
N VAL A 71 1.07 14.73 -23.26
CA VAL A 71 1.57 16.09 -23.02
C VAL A 71 3.08 16.08 -22.73
N HIS A 72 3.65 14.90 -22.50
CA HIS A 72 5.08 14.69 -22.22
C HIS A 72 5.60 15.47 -21.01
N LEU A 73 4.74 15.70 -20.01
CA LEU A 73 5.17 16.25 -18.73
C LEU A 73 5.97 15.20 -17.95
N THR A 74 6.87 15.68 -17.11
CA THR A 74 7.63 14.85 -16.16
C THR A 74 6.82 14.55 -14.89
N PRO A 75 7.16 13.49 -14.13
CA PRO A 75 6.52 13.20 -12.85
C PRO A 75 6.59 14.38 -11.87
N ASP A 76 7.73 15.06 -11.78
CA ASP A 76 7.93 16.21 -10.89
C ASP A 76 7.00 17.40 -11.24
N GLU A 77 6.83 17.68 -12.54
CA GLU A 77 5.90 18.71 -13.00
C GLU A 77 4.44 18.37 -12.65
N ILE A 78 4.07 17.09 -12.76
CA ILE A 78 2.74 16.62 -12.40
C ILE A 78 2.54 16.66 -10.87
N GLU A 79 3.56 16.28 -10.09
CA GLU A 79 3.51 16.34 -8.63
C GLU A 79 3.35 17.76 -8.11
N ALA A 80 3.87 18.77 -8.83
CA ALA A 80 3.65 20.17 -8.50
C ALA A 80 2.20 20.64 -8.76
N MET A 81 1.43 19.98 -9.63
CA MET A 81 0.09 20.42 -10.05
C MET A 81 -1.02 20.00 -9.09
N THR A 82 -1.94 20.91 -8.76
CA THR A 82 -3.23 20.52 -8.16
C THR A 82 -4.06 19.67 -9.14
N PRO A 83 -5.02 18.86 -8.68
CA PRO A 83 -5.93 18.12 -9.56
C PRO A 83 -6.60 18.99 -10.64
N GLU A 84 -7.02 20.20 -10.29
CA GLU A 84 -7.69 21.14 -11.20
C GLU A 84 -6.73 21.61 -12.30
N GLN A 85 -5.49 21.94 -11.93
CA GLN A 85 -4.45 22.32 -12.89
C GLN A 85 -4.11 21.18 -13.86
N ALA A 86 -4.01 19.95 -13.38
CA ALA A 86 -3.74 18.79 -14.21
C ALA A 86 -4.86 18.54 -15.24
N ILE A 87 -6.11 18.66 -14.82
CA ILE A 87 -7.28 18.55 -15.71
C ILE A 87 -7.30 19.70 -16.72
N ALA A 88 -7.09 20.93 -16.27
CA ALA A 88 -7.07 22.11 -17.15
C ALA A 88 -5.96 22.00 -18.20
N ARG A 89 -4.77 21.57 -17.81
CA ARG A 89 -3.63 21.38 -18.73
C ARG A 89 -3.93 20.34 -19.81
N LEU A 90 -4.58 19.24 -19.42
CA LEU A 90 -5.00 18.20 -20.35
C LEU A 90 -6.09 18.71 -21.30
N ASN A 91 -7.08 19.45 -20.81
CA ASN A 91 -8.12 20.06 -21.65
C ASN A 91 -7.53 21.06 -22.66
N GLN A 92 -6.56 21.87 -22.24
CA GLN A 92 -5.85 22.79 -23.12
C GLN A 92 -5.17 22.04 -24.27
N PHE A 93 -4.44 20.96 -23.96
CA PHE A 93 -3.81 20.12 -24.99
C PHE A 93 -4.82 19.57 -26.01
N TRP A 94 -6.03 19.20 -25.58
CA TRP A 94 -7.08 18.77 -26.50
C TRP A 94 -7.63 19.91 -27.35
N SER A 95 -7.77 21.12 -26.80
CA SER A 95 -8.25 22.28 -27.55
C SER A 95 -7.24 22.77 -28.60
N GLU A 96 -5.94 22.62 -28.34
CA GLU A 96 -4.86 23.02 -29.25
C GLU A 96 -4.64 22.01 -30.39
N ASN A 97 -5.03 20.74 -30.18
CA ASN A 97 -4.88 19.65 -31.15
C ASN A 97 -6.23 19.20 -31.76
N SER A 98 -7.29 20.00 -31.61
CA SER A 98 -8.59 19.79 -32.26
C SER A 98 -8.70 20.61 -33.53
#